data_AF-A0A374A1Z3-F1
#
_entry.id   AF-A0A374A1Z3-F1
#
_cell.length_a   1.000
_cell.length_b   1.000
_cell.length_c   1.000
_cell.angle_alpha   90.00
_cell.angle_beta   90.00
_cell.angle_gamma   90.00
#
_symmetry.space_group_name_H-M   'P 1'
#
loop_
_entity.id
_entity.type
_entity.pdbx_description
1 polymer ?
#
loop_
_entity_poly.entity_id
_entity_poly.type
_entity_poly.pdbx_seq_one_letter_code
_entity_poly.pdbx_strand_id
1 'polypeptide(L)'
;MKFQNILLLLTACLLAGSCSDDDNDGAWFLPRTLQVMDAKTDAPRANEPLTLNFIGDDGELYSHRHTTDENGCIHFKGSTRGEYRAAFSYFPGTASDCFHSFRLDSGDEAPIIMTVEPLAKEFRSAIVITGMLADAKGSDTNNEYIQFMALEEIDFAQTPYCVIACRNNKVNAKGWVQGSYVTYKFNLTSGRAAKGTFFYVGGVNKRLNGNSSADISGANWICSVDYNTQAGADGIGDKTTGFLHNYNSNGNKNIADGIAVFKGTEVDEKSVPCDAVFYGATITTDVYNPAGYGYRIPDNDLYSTKNLLSGVGQPFFGQGTNTFLFPDGGNDAGEFVFFGGSFTQGGYYRGRSAVCRKLAADASGSLADIESGDGVTTYL
;
A
#
# COMPACT_ATOMS: atom_id res chain seq x y z
N MET A 1 62.58 -22.19 24.53
CA MET A 1 61.11 -22.10 24.28
C MET A 1 60.51 -21.37 25.48
N LYS A 2 60.22 -20.07 25.31
CA LYS A 2 58.86 -19.47 25.17
C LYS A 2 58.07 -19.49 26.49
N PHE A 3 57.49 -18.43 27.05
CA PHE A 3 57.44 -16.98 26.80
C PHE A 3 56.97 -16.34 28.13
N GLN A 4 57.51 -15.17 28.50
CA GLN A 4 57.05 -14.34 29.61
C GLN A 4 55.78 -13.56 29.22
N ASN A 5 54.80 -13.49 30.14
CA ASN A 5 53.64 -12.61 30.03
C ASN A 5 54.01 -11.18 30.47
N ILE A 6 53.87 -10.22 29.57
CA ILE A 6 53.98 -8.78 29.83
C ILE A 6 52.57 -8.17 29.87
N LEU A 7 52.29 -7.49 30.98
CA LEU A 7 51.15 -6.61 31.21
C LEU A 7 51.43 -5.26 30.52
N LEU A 8 50.59 -4.82 29.58
CA LEU A 8 50.68 -3.48 28.98
C LEU A 8 49.60 -2.57 29.58
N LEU A 9 50.04 -1.59 30.39
CA LEU A 9 49.30 -0.37 30.68
C LEU A 9 49.57 0.61 29.53
N LEU A 10 48.52 1.21 28.94
CA LEU A 10 48.65 2.39 28.11
C LEU A 10 47.82 3.53 28.69
N THR A 11 48.53 4.52 29.23
CA THR A 11 48.02 5.86 29.55
C THR A 11 48.30 6.75 28.35
N ALA A 12 47.29 7.46 27.83
CA ALA A 12 47.50 8.56 26.89
C ALA A 12 46.60 9.74 27.27
N CYS A 13 47.25 10.87 27.49
CA CYS A 13 46.70 12.17 27.85
C CYS A 13 45.70 12.70 26.82
N LEU A 14 44.62 13.36 27.28
CA LEU A 14 43.96 14.41 26.49
C LEU A 14 44.08 15.75 27.21
N LEU A 15 44.56 16.72 26.43
CA LEU A 15 44.77 18.12 26.76
C LEU A 15 43.45 18.84 27.00
N ALA A 16 43.44 19.68 28.04
CA ALA A 16 42.43 20.70 28.24
C ALA A 16 42.58 21.79 27.16
N GLY A 17 41.51 22.03 26.40
CA GLY A 17 41.30 23.24 25.61
C GLY A 17 39.98 23.84 26.06
N SER A 18 40.05 24.92 26.84
CA SER A 18 38.89 25.76 27.17
C SER A 18 38.60 26.68 25.97
N CYS A 19 37.38 26.62 25.45
CA CYS A 19 36.73 27.76 24.82
C CYS A 19 35.35 27.86 25.46
N SER A 20 35.15 28.91 26.25
CA SER A 20 33.85 29.31 26.76
C SER A 20 33.05 29.91 25.61
N ASP A 21 31.91 29.33 25.30
CA ASP A 21 30.76 30.09 24.83
C ASP A 21 29.64 29.78 25.83
N ASP A 22 29.54 30.66 26.83
CA ASP A 22 28.31 30.87 27.59
C ASP A 22 27.29 31.48 26.63
N ASP A 23 26.63 30.62 25.86
CA ASP A 23 25.33 30.95 25.27
C ASP A 23 24.28 30.07 25.95
N ASN A 24 23.53 30.72 26.83
CA ASN A 24 22.34 30.22 27.48
C ASN A 24 21.23 29.97 26.45
N ASP A 25 21.23 28.79 25.85
CA ASP A 25 20.04 28.19 25.22
C ASP A 25 19.62 26.97 26.06
N GLY A 26 18.90 27.24 27.14
CA GLY A 26 18.29 26.26 28.06
C GLY A 26 17.16 25.43 27.44
N ALA A 27 17.37 24.84 26.26
CA ALA A 27 16.55 23.75 25.73
C ALA A 27 17.22 22.42 26.13
N TRP A 28 16.70 21.80 27.18
CA TRP A 28 17.16 20.52 27.69
C TRP A 28 16.87 19.39 26.68
N PHE A 29 17.80 19.12 25.74
CA PHE A 29 17.71 17.96 24.84
C PHE A 29 18.02 16.67 25.62
N LEU A 30 17.05 16.17 26.38
CA LEU A 30 17.20 14.89 27.07
C LEU A 30 17.03 13.74 26.07
N PRO A 31 17.95 12.75 26.04
CA PRO A 31 17.74 11.54 25.27
C PRO A 31 16.52 10.79 25.83
N ARG A 32 15.62 10.40 24.93
CA ARG A 32 14.40 9.64 25.24
C ARG A 32 14.44 8.30 24.53
N THR A 33 13.83 7.31 25.16
CA THR A 33 13.65 5.98 24.61
C THR A 33 12.15 5.68 24.56
N LEU A 34 11.67 5.31 23.37
CA LEU A 34 10.36 4.69 23.21
C LEU A 34 10.59 3.24 22.79
N GLN A 35 10.03 2.31 23.55
CA GLN A 35 10.07 0.88 23.27
C GLN A 35 8.71 0.41 22.75
N VAL A 36 8.72 -0.30 21.63
CA VAL A 36 7.53 -0.88 21.02
C VAL A 36 7.45 -2.37 21.39
N MET A 37 6.36 -2.77 22.02
CA MET A 37 6.15 -4.12 22.54
C MET A 37 4.88 -4.73 21.98
N ASP A 38 4.91 -5.99 21.60
CA ASP A 38 3.73 -6.74 21.20
C ASP A 38 2.85 -7.08 22.41
N ALA A 39 1.58 -6.67 22.39
CA ALA A 39 0.66 -6.83 23.52
C ALA A 39 0.34 -8.29 23.87
N LYS A 40 0.46 -9.21 22.91
CA LYS A 40 0.06 -10.61 23.07
C LYS A 40 1.21 -11.49 23.51
N THR A 41 2.41 -11.17 23.04
CA THR A 41 3.61 -12.00 23.24
C THR A 41 4.61 -11.38 24.20
N ASP A 42 4.42 -10.12 24.59
CA ASP A 42 5.38 -9.31 25.35
C ASP A 42 6.78 -9.25 24.69
N ALA A 43 6.85 -9.52 23.38
CA ALA A 43 8.09 -9.47 22.62
C ALA A 43 8.36 -8.06 22.08
N PRO A 44 9.63 -7.62 22.03
CA PRO A 44 9.98 -6.35 21.39
C PRO A 44 9.76 -6.40 19.88
N ARG A 45 9.27 -5.30 19.31
CA ARG A 45 9.05 -5.14 17.86
C ARG A 45 10.30 -4.58 17.19
N ALA A 46 11.23 -5.46 16.83
CA ALA A 46 12.57 -5.12 16.40
C ALA A 46 12.72 -4.87 14.89
N ASN A 47 13.56 -3.91 14.50
CA ASN A 47 13.86 -3.56 13.09
C ASN A 47 12.63 -3.13 12.28
N GLU A 48 11.66 -2.48 12.93
CA GLU A 48 10.40 -2.07 12.32
C GLU A 48 10.26 -0.53 12.27
N PRO A 49 9.63 0.00 11.21
CA PRO A 49 9.48 1.45 11.06
C PRO A 49 8.47 2.01 12.06
N LEU A 50 8.81 3.15 12.66
CA LEU A 50 7.96 3.95 13.54
C LEU A 50 7.98 5.40 13.05
N THR A 51 6.82 6.06 13.05
CA THR A 51 6.75 7.51 12.85
C THR A 51 6.44 8.20 14.17
N LEU A 52 7.29 9.13 14.59
CA LEU A 52 7.08 9.98 15.75
C LEU A 52 6.64 11.38 15.30
N ASN A 53 5.47 11.81 15.75
CA ASN A 53 4.92 13.13 15.45
C ASN A 53 4.89 13.99 16.71
N PHE A 54 5.16 15.29 16.60
CA PHE A 54 4.95 16.27 17.67
C PHE A 54 4.68 17.66 17.12
N ILE A 55 4.03 18.51 17.91
CA ILE A 55 3.83 19.92 17.57
C ILE A 55 4.94 20.72 18.23
N GLY A 56 5.69 21.48 17.44
CA GLY A 56 6.76 22.35 17.93
C GLY A 56 6.22 23.57 18.67
N ASP A 57 7.11 24.33 19.34
CA ASP A 57 6.74 25.58 20.03
C ASP A 57 6.21 26.66 19.06
N ASP A 58 6.52 26.52 17.78
CA ASP A 58 6.01 27.32 16.67
C ASP A 58 4.58 26.96 16.23
N GLY A 59 4.01 25.87 16.79
CA GLY A 59 2.70 25.36 16.42
C GLY A 59 2.69 24.46 15.18
N GLU A 60 3.86 24.17 14.59
CA GLU A 60 3.98 23.33 13.39
C GLU A 60 4.07 21.85 13.74
N LEU A 61 3.55 20.98 12.85
CA LEU A 61 3.63 19.52 13.01
C LEU A 61 4.95 18.99 12.44
N TYR A 62 5.76 18.41 13.30
CA TYR A 62 7.00 17.72 12.95
C TYR A 62 6.76 16.21 12.92
N SER A 63 7.34 15.54 11.93
CA SER A 63 7.18 14.10 11.71
C SER A 63 8.54 13.46 11.40
N HIS A 64 8.98 12.53 12.26
CA HIS A 64 10.27 11.85 12.14
C HIS A 64 10.05 10.34 11.98
N ARG A 65 10.70 9.76 10.96
CA ARG A 65 10.71 8.30 10.76
C ARG A 65 11.93 7.71 11.46
N HIS A 66 11.71 6.67 12.23
CA HIS A 66 12.70 5.87 12.92
C HIS A 66 12.54 4.40 12.54
N THR A 67 13.57 3.60 12.81
CA THR A 67 13.51 2.14 12.81
C THR A 67 13.88 1.68 14.21
N THR A 68 13.07 0.80 14.80
CA THR A 68 13.37 0.22 16.11
C THR A 68 14.62 -0.65 16.06
N ASP A 69 15.40 -0.68 17.13
CA ASP A 69 16.56 -1.57 17.26
C ASP A 69 16.15 -3.02 17.58
N GLU A 70 17.13 -3.88 17.88
CA GLU A 70 16.91 -5.29 18.27
C GLU A 70 16.05 -5.45 19.53
N ASN A 71 15.95 -4.42 20.37
CA ASN A 71 15.15 -4.40 21.60
C ASN A 71 13.80 -3.69 21.40
N GLY A 72 13.43 -3.35 20.17
CA GLY A 72 12.20 -2.63 19.86
C GLY A 72 12.26 -1.15 20.22
N CYS A 73 13.45 -0.59 20.47
CA CYS A 73 13.63 0.77 20.94
C CYS A 73 13.93 1.74 19.80
N ILE A 74 13.38 2.95 19.90
CA ILE A 74 13.93 4.12 19.22
C ILE A 74 14.53 5.07 20.25
N HIS A 75 15.64 5.70 19.86
CA HIS A 75 16.26 6.76 20.64
C HIS A 75 16.08 8.08 19.91
N PHE A 76 15.52 9.07 20.61
CA PHE A 76 15.26 10.38 20.03
C PHE A 76 15.58 11.47 21.05
N LYS A 77 15.92 12.65 20.53
CA LYS A 77 16.07 13.84 21.37
C LYS A 77 14.71 14.50 21.46
N GLY A 78 14.13 14.56 22.66
CA GLY A 78 12.97 15.40 22.89
C GLY A 78 13.44 16.84 22.92
N SER A 79 13.34 17.56 21.80
CA SER A 79 13.77 18.96 21.70
C SER A 79 12.82 19.91 22.43
N THR A 80 11.60 19.48 22.73
CA THR A 80 10.51 20.37 23.11
C THR A 80 9.61 19.67 24.12
N ARG A 81 9.28 20.35 25.22
CA ARG A 81 8.22 19.85 26.12
C ARG A 81 6.92 19.85 25.35
N GLY A 82 6.13 18.80 25.42
CA GLY A 82 4.90 18.77 24.64
C GLY A 82 4.30 17.39 24.44
N GLU A 83 3.24 17.38 23.64
CA GLU A 83 2.54 16.17 23.24
C GLU A 83 3.23 15.54 22.03
N TYR A 84 3.58 14.28 22.19
CA TYR A 84 4.13 13.42 21.16
C TYR A 84 3.10 12.34 20.82
N ARG A 85 3.11 11.90 19.58
CA ARG A 85 2.32 10.77 19.13
C ARG A 85 3.13 9.86 18.23
N ALA A 86 3.42 8.67 18.74
CA ALA A 86 4.01 7.59 17.98
C ALA A 86 2.92 6.90 17.14
N ALA A 87 3.26 6.58 15.89
CA ALA A 87 2.45 5.83 14.95
C ALA A 87 3.27 4.63 14.47
N PHE A 88 2.69 3.45 14.60
CA PHE A 88 3.29 2.16 14.26
C PHE A 88 2.31 1.35 13.42
N SER A 89 2.86 0.55 12.52
CA SER A 89 2.08 -0.39 11.70
C SER A 89 2.26 -1.79 12.29
N TYR A 90 1.22 -2.37 12.89
CA TYR A 90 1.34 -3.69 13.52
C TYR A 90 1.79 -4.76 12.53
N PHE A 91 1.37 -4.66 11.27
CA PHE A 91 1.84 -5.54 10.21
C PHE A 91 2.79 -4.77 9.28
N PRO A 92 3.99 -5.28 9.01
CA PRO A 92 4.92 -4.63 8.09
C PRO A 92 4.28 -4.34 6.73
N GLY A 93 4.49 -3.12 6.22
CA GLY A 93 3.94 -2.65 4.93
C GLY A 93 2.52 -2.10 4.98
N THR A 94 1.84 -2.12 6.14
CA THR A 94 0.50 -1.53 6.30
C THR A 94 0.56 -0.06 6.68
N ALA A 95 -0.54 0.66 6.45
CA ALA A 95 -0.77 1.96 7.07
C ALA A 95 -0.76 1.84 8.60
N SER A 96 -0.17 2.81 9.29
CA SER A 96 -0.09 2.78 10.76
C SER A 96 -1.47 2.65 11.38
N ASP A 97 -1.62 1.65 12.23
CA ASP A 97 -2.87 1.26 12.89
C ASP A 97 -2.74 1.28 14.42
N CYS A 98 -1.52 1.36 14.93
CA CYS A 98 -1.21 1.49 16.34
C CYS A 98 -0.73 2.92 16.62
N PHE A 99 -1.35 3.58 17.59
CA PHE A 99 -0.99 4.94 17.97
C PHE A 99 -0.82 5.05 19.48
N HIS A 100 0.24 5.74 19.89
CA HIS A 100 0.49 6.00 21.30
C HIS A 100 0.80 7.47 21.51
N SER A 101 -0.10 8.16 22.21
CA SER A 101 0.09 9.54 22.65
C SER A 101 0.76 9.56 24.00
N PHE A 102 1.81 10.36 24.13
CA PHE A 102 2.50 10.58 25.40
C PHE A 102 2.97 12.02 25.48
N ARG A 103 3.18 12.50 26.71
CA ARG A 103 3.66 13.84 26.96
C ARG A 103 5.07 13.77 27.52
N LEU A 104 5.96 14.61 27.00
CA LEU A 104 7.28 14.80 27.59
C LEU A 104 7.27 16.07 28.44
N ASP A 105 7.25 15.90 29.75
CA ASP A 105 7.51 16.96 30.71
C ASP A 105 8.97 16.89 31.20
N SER A 106 9.44 17.91 31.92
CA SER A 106 10.80 17.91 32.47
C SER A 106 10.94 16.86 33.58
N GLY A 107 11.81 15.87 33.37
CA GLY A 107 12.30 14.99 34.42
C GLY A 107 11.91 13.50 34.33
N ASP A 108 11.04 13.09 33.42
CA ASP A 108 10.70 11.66 33.30
C ASP A 108 11.74 10.89 32.49
N GLU A 109 12.59 10.08 33.12
CA GLU A 109 13.60 9.23 32.45
C GLU A 109 13.09 7.81 32.13
N ALA A 110 11.85 7.48 32.54
CA ALA A 110 11.29 6.16 32.28
C ALA A 110 11.13 5.93 30.77
N PRO A 111 11.46 4.72 30.26
CA PRO A 111 11.15 4.36 28.88
C PRO A 111 9.65 4.50 28.62
N ILE A 112 9.30 5.15 27.51
CA ILE A 112 7.91 5.18 27.04
C ILE A 112 7.63 3.82 26.43
N ILE A 113 6.59 3.13 26.90
CA ILE A 113 6.20 1.84 26.36
C ILE A 113 4.98 2.02 25.47
N MET A 114 5.19 1.81 24.17
CA MET A 114 4.11 1.68 23.20
C MET A 114 3.79 0.20 23.05
N THR A 115 2.70 -0.24 23.65
CA THR A 115 2.17 -1.58 23.40
C THR A 115 1.34 -1.57 22.12
N VAL A 116 1.63 -2.50 21.22
CA VAL A 116 0.96 -2.65 19.92
C VAL A 116 0.29 -4.01 19.86
N GLU A 117 -0.95 -4.02 19.42
CA GLU A 117 -1.67 -5.23 19.07
C GLU A 117 -2.23 -5.02 17.67
N PRO A 118 -2.51 -6.09 16.90
CA PRO A 118 -3.18 -5.89 15.64
C PRO A 118 -4.51 -5.26 16.01
N LEU A 119 -4.71 -4.01 15.63
CA LEU A 119 -6.06 -3.50 15.54
C LEU A 119 -6.72 -4.53 14.64
N ALA A 120 -7.76 -5.20 15.11
CA ALA A 120 -8.58 -6.00 14.24
C ALA A 120 -9.25 -5.01 13.26
N LYS A 121 -8.50 -4.48 12.29
CA LYS A 121 -9.06 -4.03 11.04
C LYS A 121 -9.55 -5.33 10.43
N GLU A 122 -10.79 -5.67 10.75
CA GLU A 122 -11.49 -6.74 10.09
C GLU A 122 -11.43 -6.42 8.59
N PHE A 123 -10.54 -7.11 7.88
CA PHE A 123 -10.52 -7.04 6.43
C PHE A 123 -11.70 -7.89 5.97
N ARG A 124 -12.86 -7.24 5.80
CA ARG A 124 -14.13 -7.89 5.45
C ARG A 124 -14.32 -8.02 3.94
N SER A 125 -13.24 -8.12 3.17
CA SER A 125 -13.33 -8.35 1.73
C SER A 125 -13.21 -9.83 1.41
N ALA A 126 -14.11 -10.30 0.55
CA ALA A 126 -14.06 -11.63 -0.06
C ALA A 126 -12.95 -11.74 -1.12
N ILE A 127 -12.51 -10.62 -1.67
CA ILE A 127 -11.59 -10.52 -2.80
C ILE A 127 -10.49 -9.52 -2.46
N VAL A 128 -9.24 -9.87 -2.75
CA VAL A 128 -8.12 -8.94 -2.67
C VAL A 128 -7.46 -8.79 -4.04
N ILE A 129 -7.06 -7.57 -4.37
CA ILE A 129 -6.28 -7.24 -5.58
C ILE A 129 -4.81 -7.61 -5.31
N THR A 130 -4.24 -8.50 -6.11
CA THR A 130 -2.91 -9.10 -5.88
C THR A 130 -1.87 -8.75 -6.92
N GLY A 131 -2.27 -8.18 -8.05
CA GLY A 131 -1.32 -7.64 -9.02
C GLY A 131 -1.99 -7.27 -10.34
N MET A 132 -1.19 -6.75 -11.27
CA MET A 132 -1.66 -6.33 -12.58
C MET A 132 -0.55 -6.33 -13.64
N LEU A 133 -0.97 -6.40 -14.90
CA LEU A 133 -0.16 -6.06 -16.07
C LEU A 133 -0.83 -4.89 -16.80
N ALA A 134 -0.25 -3.70 -16.68
CA ALA A 134 -0.78 -2.45 -17.23
C ALA A 134 -0.03 -1.91 -18.47
N ASP A 135 1.14 -2.46 -18.79
CA ASP A 135 1.96 -2.02 -19.92
C ASP A 135 2.59 -3.24 -20.59
N ALA A 136 1.75 -3.95 -21.34
CA ALA A 136 2.11 -5.23 -21.94
C ALA A 136 3.08 -4.99 -23.10
N LYS A 137 4.12 -5.84 -23.22
CA LYS A 137 5.16 -5.64 -24.22
C LYS A 137 4.58 -5.52 -25.63
N GLY A 138 4.80 -4.37 -26.27
CA GLY A 138 4.44 -4.07 -27.65
C GLY A 138 3.02 -3.58 -27.88
N SER A 139 2.00 -4.06 -27.14
CA SER A 139 0.65 -3.54 -27.26
C SER A 139 -0.21 -3.88 -26.05
N ASP A 140 -0.84 -2.87 -25.47
CA ASP A 140 -1.83 -3.03 -24.42
C ASP A 140 -3.16 -3.57 -24.93
N THR A 141 -3.42 -3.50 -26.25
CA THR A 141 -4.74 -3.81 -26.80
C THR A 141 -5.14 -5.27 -26.55
N ASN A 142 -6.12 -5.44 -25.67
CA ASN A 142 -6.63 -6.71 -25.15
C ASN A 142 -5.61 -7.60 -24.42
N ASN A 143 -4.47 -7.07 -23.98
CA ASN A 143 -3.43 -7.81 -23.25
C ASN A 143 -3.30 -7.47 -21.76
N GLU A 144 -3.95 -6.42 -21.29
CA GLU A 144 -3.90 -6.03 -19.88
C GLU A 144 -4.82 -6.90 -19.03
N TYR A 145 -4.43 -7.10 -17.78
CA TYR A 145 -5.23 -7.86 -16.82
C TYR A 145 -4.87 -7.53 -15.38
N ILE A 146 -5.79 -7.88 -14.49
CA ILE A 146 -5.65 -7.75 -13.04
C ILE A 146 -5.78 -9.16 -12.46
N GLN A 147 -4.90 -9.49 -11.52
CA GLN A 147 -4.95 -10.70 -10.72
C GLN A 147 -5.57 -10.39 -9.35
N PHE A 148 -6.40 -11.32 -8.91
CA PHE A 148 -7.07 -11.29 -7.61
C PHE A 148 -6.88 -12.61 -6.90
N MET A 149 -7.03 -12.60 -5.58
CA MET A 149 -7.20 -13.81 -4.77
C MET A 149 -8.55 -13.76 -4.06
N ALA A 150 -9.26 -14.88 -4.09
CA ALA A 150 -10.47 -15.05 -3.28
C ALA A 150 -10.09 -15.44 -1.85
N LEU A 151 -10.58 -14.71 -0.85
CA LEU A 151 -10.36 -15.00 0.58
C LEU A 151 -11.47 -15.87 1.19
N GLU A 152 -12.51 -16.15 0.40
CA GLU A 152 -13.58 -17.11 0.64
C GLU A 152 -13.91 -17.86 -0.65
N GLU A 153 -14.74 -18.90 -0.56
CA GLU A 153 -15.30 -19.55 -1.75
C GLU A 153 -16.32 -18.62 -2.41
N ILE A 154 -16.17 -18.35 -3.71
CA ILE A 154 -17.06 -17.44 -4.44
C ILE A 154 -17.66 -18.17 -5.64
N ASP A 155 -18.99 -18.15 -5.71
CA ASP A 155 -19.75 -18.39 -6.93
C ASP A 155 -20.30 -17.06 -7.43
N PHE A 156 -19.73 -16.55 -8.53
CA PHE A 156 -20.06 -15.22 -9.04
C PHE A 156 -21.48 -15.13 -9.62
N ALA A 157 -22.14 -16.25 -9.90
CA ALA A 157 -23.55 -16.26 -10.28
C ALA A 157 -24.47 -16.07 -9.06
N GLN A 158 -24.01 -16.48 -7.87
CA GLN A 158 -24.76 -16.32 -6.61
C GLN A 158 -24.42 -15.00 -5.90
N THR A 159 -23.14 -14.64 -5.89
CA THR A 159 -22.63 -13.40 -5.31
C THR A 159 -21.87 -12.63 -6.38
N PRO A 160 -22.56 -11.80 -7.18
CA PRO A 160 -21.90 -11.04 -8.23
C PRO A 160 -21.02 -9.93 -7.63
N TYR A 161 -19.99 -9.55 -8.38
CA TYR A 161 -19.08 -8.45 -8.08
C TYR A 161 -18.86 -7.60 -9.33
N CYS A 162 -18.25 -6.43 -9.19
CA CYS A 162 -17.68 -5.71 -10.33
C CYS A 162 -16.29 -5.16 -10.00
N VAL A 163 -15.47 -5.02 -11.04
CA VAL A 163 -14.15 -4.40 -10.97
C VAL A 163 -14.20 -3.10 -11.77
N ILE A 164 -13.64 -2.03 -11.23
CA ILE A 164 -13.47 -0.77 -11.94
C ILE A 164 -12.00 -0.37 -11.85
N ALA A 165 -11.39 -0.16 -13.01
CA ALA A 165 -10.10 0.52 -13.11
C ALA A 165 -10.33 2.00 -13.42
N CYS A 166 -9.57 2.89 -12.80
CA CYS A 166 -9.50 4.29 -13.18
C CYS A 166 -8.21 4.58 -13.95
N ARG A 167 -8.33 5.54 -14.88
CA ARG A 167 -7.27 6.08 -15.70
C ARG A 167 -7.16 7.57 -15.44
N ASN A 168 -5.94 8.09 -15.51
CA ASN A 168 -5.39 9.41 -15.16
C ASN A 168 -6.03 10.66 -15.81
N ASN A 169 -7.34 10.67 -15.91
CA ASN A 169 -8.15 11.81 -16.23
C ASN A 169 -8.78 12.38 -14.96
N LYS A 170 -9.16 13.65 -15.04
CA LYS A 170 -9.75 14.38 -13.92
C LYS A 170 -11.04 13.70 -13.43
N VAL A 171 -11.00 13.22 -12.19
CA VAL A 171 -12.16 12.69 -11.48
C VAL A 171 -13.22 13.79 -11.35
N ASN A 172 -14.48 13.40 -11.44
CA ASN A 172 -15.63 14.25 -11.17
C ASN A 172 -16.45 13.66 -10.01
N ALA A 173 -17.61 14.26 -9.72
CA ALA A 173 -18.45 13.86 -8.59
C ALA A 173 -18.96 12.39 -8.68
N LYS A 174 -18.82 11.71 -9.83
CA LYS A 174 -19.18 10.31 -10.03
C LYS A 174 -18.10 9.32 -9.59
N GLY A 175 -16.87 9.77 -9.33
CA GLY A 175 -15.79 8.91 -8.84
C GLY A 175 -15.60 7.66 -9.71
N TRP A 176 -15.69 6.48 -9.10
CA TRP A 176 -15.52 5.19 -9.78
C TRP A 176 -16.52 4.95 -10.92
N VAL A 177 -17.73 5.50 -10.85
CA VAL A 177 -18.78 5.24 -11.87
C VAL A 177 -18.81 6.32 -12.97
N GLN A 178 -17.74 7.09 -13.11
CA GLN A 178 -17.67 8.22 -14.05
C GLN A 178 -17.78 7.81 -15.52
N GLY A 179 -17.26 6.63 -15.88
CA GLY A 179 -17.19 6.14 -17.25
C GLY A 179 -16.25 6.93 -18.15
N SER A 180 -16.59 6.99 -19.45
CA SER A 180 -15.77 7.56 -20.52
C SER A 180 -14.33 7.02 -20.53
N TYR A 181 -13.35 7.85 -20.89
CA TYR A 181 -11.93 7.49 -20.84
C TYR A 181 -11.31 7.56 -19.42
N VAL A 182 -12.13 7.69 -18.37
CA VAL A 182 -11.67 7.89 -16.99
C VAL A 182 -11.78 6.61 -16.18
N THR A 183 -12.81 5.81 -16.38
CA THR A 183 -12.99 4.54 -15.66
C THR A 183 -13.52 3.48 -16.61
N TYR A 184 -13.17 2.23 -16.36
CA TYR A 184 -13.64 1.09 -17.15
C TYR A 184 -14.08 -0.04 -16.23
N LYS A 185 -15.30 -0.54 -16.43
CA LYS A 185 -15.93 -1.52 -15.55
C LYS A 185 -16.04 -2.91 -16.18
N PHE A 186 -15.84 -3.93 -15.35
CA PHE A 186 -16.13 -5.34 -15.63
C PHE A 186 -17.16 -5.87 -14.63
N ASN A 187 -18.18 -6.59 -15.11
CA ASN A 187 -19.12 -7.31 -14.25
C ASN A 187 -18.69 -8.78 -14.11
N LEU A 188 -18.61 -9.26 -12.88
CA LEU A 188 -18.26 -10.63 -12.51
C LEU A 188 -19.54 -11.35 -12.07
N THR A 189 -20.15 -12.09 -12.99
CA THR A 189 -21.50 -12.66 -12.83
C THR A 189 -21.57 -14.17 -13.08
N SER A 190 -20.42 -14.81 -13.32
CA SER A 190 -20.34 -16.25 -13.57
C SER A 190 -18.94 -16.77 -13.25
N GLY A 191 -18.79 -18.09 -13.12
CA GLY A 191 -17.54 -18.73 -12.72
C GLY A 191 -17.41 -18.86 -11.21
N ARG A 192 -16.32 -19.48 -10.78
CA ARG A 192 -16.03 -19.71 -9.37
C ARG A 192 -14.56 -19.43 -9.05
N ALA A 193 -14.30 -18.96 -7.84
CA ALA A 193 -12.95 -18.89 -7.30
C ALA A 193 -12.94 -19.59 -5.94
N ALA A 194 -12.07 -20.58 -5.80
CA ALA A 194 -11.88 -21.26 -4.53
C ALA A 194 -11.08 -20.38 -3.58
N LYS A 195 -11.28 -20.58 -2.28
CA LYS A 195 -10.57 -19.83 -1.25
C LYS A 195 -9.06 -20.03 -1.38
N GLY A 196 -8.30 -18.93 -1.33
CA GLY A 196 -6.85 -18.90 -1.45
C GLY A 196 -6.34 -19.10 -2.89
N THR A 197 -7.23 -19.14 -3.89
CA THR A 197 -6.83 -19.31 -5.30
C THR A 197 -6.90 -18.00 -6.07
N PHE A 198 -6.07 -17.91 -7.11
CA PHE A 198 -6.05 -16.76 -8.01
C PHE A 198 -7.19 -16.80 -9.03
N PHE A 199 -7.61 -15.63 -9.45
CA PHE A 199 -8.48 -15.44 -10.60
C PHE A 199 -8.18 -14.12 -11.30
N TYR A 200 -8.65 -14.00 -12.54
CA TYR A 200 -8.23 -12.94 -13.45
C TYR A 200 -9.41 -12.22 -14.11
N VAL A 201 -9.22 -10.92 -14.32
CA VAL A 201 -10.12 -10.04 -15.08
C VAL A 201 -9.30 -9.19 -16.05
N GLY A 202 -9.71 -9.07 -17.31
CA GLY A 202 -8.97 -8.23 -18.26
C GLY A 202 -9.31 -8.45 -19.72
N GLY A 203 -8.30 -8.37 -20.58
CA GLY A 203 -8.42 -8.48 -22.02
C GLY A 203 -8.64 -9.90 -22.52
N VAL A 204 -9.28 -10.02 -23.68
CA VAL A 204 -9.59 -11.31 -24.33
C VAL A 204 -8.36 -12.08 -24.83
N ASN A 205 -7.19 -11.46 -25.00
CA ASN A 205 -6.04 -12.18 -25.54
C ASN A 205 -5.46 -13.18 -24.52
N LYS A 206 -5.64 -12.93 -23.21
CA LYS A 206 -5.17 -13.80 -22.11
C LYS A 206 -3.70 -14.20 -22.27
N ARG A 207 -2.85 -13.21 -22.52
CA ARG A 207 -1.42 -13.37 -22.74
C ARG A 207 -0.65 -12.97 -21.49
N LEU A 208 0.47 -13.65 -21.22
CA LEU A 208 1.31 -13.36 -20.07
C LEU A 208 1.87 -11.93 -20.11
N ASN A 209 2.36 -11.49 -21.28
CA ASN A 209 3.02 -10.21 -21.53
C ASN A 209 2.97 -9.82 -23.03
N GLY A 210 1.80 -9.48 -23.54
CA GLY A 210 1.61 -9.03 -24.94
C GLY A 210 1.47 -10.16 -25.96
N ASN A 211 1.20 -9.81 -27.23
CA ASN A 211 0.73 -10.74 -28.26
C ASN A 211 1.65 -11.95 -28.54
N SER A 212 2.96 -11.77 -28.39
CA SER A 212 3.96 -12.82 -28.69
C SER A 212 4.23 -13.74 -27.49
N SER A 213 3.69 -13.41 -26.31
CA SER A 213 3.98 -14.13 -25.08
C SER A 213 3.16 -15.41 -24.91
N ALA A 214 3.50 -16.17 -23.86
CA ALA A 214 2.79 -17.36 -23.46
C ALA A 214 1.27 -17.13 -23.33
N ASP A 215 0.50 -18.12 -23.80
CA ASP A 215 -0.95 -18.17 -23.57
C ASP A 215 -1.21 -18.62 -22.13
N ILE A 216 -1.98 -17.81 -21.39
CA ILE A 216 -2.44 -18.12 -20.02
C ILE A 216 -3.96 -18.29 -19.97
N SER A 217 -4.59 -18.65 -21.10
CA SER A 217 -6.03 -18.92 -21.17
C SER A 217 -6.51 -20.05 -20.27
N GLY A 218 -5.61 -20.93 -19.83
CA GLY A 218 -5.88 -22.00 -18.86
C GLY A 218 -6.00 -21.54 -17.40
N ALA A 219 -5.71 -20.28 -17.09
CA ALA A 219 -5.91 -19.71 -15.76
C ALA A 219 -7.41 -19.49 -15.45
N ASN A 220 -7.74 -19.17 -14.20
CA ASN A 220 -9.12 -18.91 -13.79
C ASN A 220 -9.60 -17.50 -14.19
N TRP A 221 -10.01 -17.32 -15.44
CA TRP A 221 -10.55 -16.06 -15.96
C TRP A 221 -12.05 -15.93 -15.67
N ILE A 222 -12.41 -15.04 -14.74
CA ILE A 222 -13.81 -14.78 -14.37
C ILE A 222 -14.49 -13.84 -15.36
N CYS A 223 -13.75 -12.89 -15.92
CA CYS A 223 -14.26 -12.01 -16.96
C CYS A 223 -13.12 -11.60 -17.91
N SER A 224 -13.37 -11.72 -19.21
CA SER A 224 -12.47 -11.20 -20.24
C SER A 224 -13.26 -10.47 -21.30
N VAL A 225 -12.86 -9.25 -21.63
CA VAL A 225 -13.58 -8.37 -22.55
C VAL A 225 -12.64 -7.91 -23.66
N ASP A 226 -13.16 -7.86 -24.89
CA ASP A 226 -12.51 -7.17 -25.98
C ASP A 226 -12.74 -5.67 -25.79
N TYR A 227 -11.98 -5.05 -24.89
CA TYR A 227 -12.17 -3.65 -24.53
C TYR A 227 -11.83 -2.70 -25.67
N ASN A 228 -11.18 -3.18 -26.74
CA ASN A 228 -10.97 -2.42 -27.97
C ASN A 228 -12.26 -2.22 -28.78
N THR A 229 -13.17 -3.19 -28.70
CA THR A 229 -14.44 -3.12 -29.44
C THR A 229 -15.66 -2.95 -28.54
N GLN A 230 -15.53 -3.20 -27.23
CA GLN A 230 -16.61 -3.16 -26.26
C GLN A 230 -16.39 -2.06 -25.22
N ALA A 231 -17.45 -1.28 -24.97
CA ALA A 231 -17.51 -0.37 -23.83
C ALA A 231 -17.53 -1.17 -22.50
N GLY A 232 -17.16 -0.50 -21.41
CA GLY A 232 -17.23 -1.08 -20.09
C GLY A 232 -18.68 -1.41 -19.69
N ALA A 233 -18.82 -2.34 -18.75
CA ALA A 233 -20.12 -2.82 -18.31
C ALA A 233 -21.01 -1.67 -17.80
N ASP A 234 -22.31 -1.78 -18.04
CA ASP A 234 -23.34 -0.82 -17.62
C ASP A 234 -23.11 0.61 -18.12
N GLY A 235 -22.36 0.76 -19.24
CA GLY A 235 -22.02 2.06 -19.80
C GLY A 235 -20.89 2.79 -19.07
N ILE A 236 -20.22 2.13 -18.12
CA ILE A 236 -19.11 2.71 -17.36
C ILE A 236 -17.79 2.39 -18.08
N GLY A 237 -17.48 3.25 -19.06
CA GLY A 237 -16.19 3.29 -19.75
C GLY A 237 -16.34 3.18 -21.26
N ASP A 238 -15.61 4.02 -21.99
CA ASP A 238 -15.55 3.92 -23.45
C ASP A 238 -14.65 2.76 -23.87
N LYS A 239 -14.87 2.26 -25.09
CA LYS A 239 -13.92 1.35 -25.75
C LYS A 239 -12.52 1.98 -25.80
N THR A 240 -11.48 1.17 -25.69
CA THR A 240 -10.11 1.65 -25.50
C THR A 240 -9.06 0.66 -25.97
N THR A 241 -7.82 1.11 -26.16
CA THR A 241 -6.66 0.25 -26.41
C THR A 241 -5.95 -0.23 -25.15
N GLY A 242 -6.32 0.30 -23.97
CA GLY A 242 -5.79 -0.09 -22.65
C GLY A 242 -6.67 0.50 -21.55
N PHE A 243 -7.17 -0.34 -20.63
CA PHE A 243 -8.02 0.05 -19.52
C PHE A 243 -7.27 0.32 -18.22
N LEU A 244 -6.04 -0.21 -18.09
CA LEU A 244 -5.07 0.21 -17.09
C LEU A 244 -4.21 1.32 -17.70
N HIS A 245 -3.74 2.21 -16.85
CA HIS A 245 -2.81 3.26 -17.29
C HIS A 245 -1.37 2.85 -16.96
N ASN A 246 -0.41 3.38 -17.72
CA ASN A 246 1.03 3.14 -17.54
C ASN A 246 1.81 4.45 -17.31
N TYR A 247 3.09 4.31 -16.97
CA TYR A 247 3.99 5.42 -16.60
C TYR A 247 3.99 6.60 -17.58
N ASN A 248 3.85 6.35 -18.89
CA ASN A 248 3.97 7.39 -19.93
C ASN A 248 2.64 8.05 -20.30
N SER A 249 1.51 7.45 -19.93
CA SER A 249 0.22 7.78 -20.57
C SER A 249 -0.37 9.16 -20.18
N ASN A 250 0.27 9.93 -19.29
CA ASN A 250 -0.17 11.30 -18.89
C ASN A 250 0.89 12.40 -19.16
N GLY A 251 1.78 12.19 -20.12
CA GLY A 251 2.86 13.13 -20.42
C GLY A 251 3.91 13.17 -19.30
N ASN A 252 4.23 12.00 -18.73
CA ASN A 252 5.22 11.77 -17.67
C ASN A 252 4.91 12.46 -16.34
N LYS A 253 3.64 12.80 -16.07
CA LYS A 253 3.20 13.31 -14.77
C LYS A 253 3.02 12.21 -13.72
N ASN A 254 2.85 10.97 -14.19
CA ASN A 254 2.57 9.79 -13.40
C ASN A 254 1.56 10.07 -12.26
N ILE A 255 0.42 10.68 -12.60
CA ILE A 255 -0.74 10.87 -11.73
C ILE A 255 -1.22 9.49 -11.25
N ALA A 256 -1.87 9.43 -10.09
CA ALA A 256 -2.34 8.17 -9.54
C ALA A 256 -3.53 7.56 -10.30
N ASP A 257 -3.38 6.30 -10.66
CA ASP A 257 -4.43 5.42 -11.15
C ASP A 257 -4.84 4.43 -10.06
N GLY A 258 -5.81 3.57 -10.35
CA GLY A 258 -6.31 2.66 -9.33
C GLY A 258 -7.26 1.59 -9.84
N ILE A 259 -7.42 0.58 -9.00
CA ILE A 259 -8.29 -0.57 -9.22
C ILE A 259 -9.16 -0.70 -7.97
N ALA A 260 -10.46 -0.91 -8.16
CA ALA A 260 -11.42 -1.14 -7.10
C ALA A 260 -12.32 -2.33 -7.40
N VAL A 261 -12.61 -3.11 -6.38
CA VAL A 261 -13.58 -4.22 -6.41
C VAL A 261 -14.79 -3.86 -5.57
N PHE A 262 -15.99 -4.11 -6.08
CA PHE A 262 -17.25 -3.87 -5.39
C PHE A 262 -18.07 -5.15 -5.34
N LYS A 263 -18.78 -5.33 -4.23
CA LYS A 263 -19.81 -6.37 -4.13
C LYS A 263 -21.07 -5.93 -4.86
N GLY A 264 -21.63 -6.81 -5.69
CA GLY A 264 -22.70 -6.50 -6.61
C GLY A 264 -22.21 -5.83 -7.90
N THR A 265 -23.10 -5.76 -8.90
CA THR A 265 -22.86 -5.03 -10.15
C THR A 265 -23.52 -3.65 -10.14
N GLU A 266 -24.50 -3.39 -9.28
CA GLU A 266 -25.13 -2.07 -9.15
C GLU A 266 -24.29 -1.20 -8.21
N VAL A 267 -23.58 -0.23 -8.79
CA VAL A 267 -22.73 0.71 -8.07
C VAL A 267 -23.02 2.14 -8.51
N ASP A 268 -22.85 3.08 -7.57
CA ASP A 268 -23.05 4.52 -7.75
C ASP A 268 -21.89 5.32 -7.14
N GLU A 269 -21.97 6.66 -7.17
CA GLU A 269 -20.92 7.52 -6.60
C GLU A 269 -20.75 7.43 -5.07
N LYS A 270 -21.69 6.75 -4.38
CA LYS A 270 -21.68 6.55 -2.93
C LYS A 270 -21.15 5.19 -2.53
N SER A 271 -21.08 4.27 -3.47
CA SER A 271 -20.62 2.90 -3.28
C SER A 271 -19.17 2.89 -2.79
N VAL A 272 -18.91 2.11 -1.75
CA VAL A 272 -17.57 1.91 -1.17
C VAL A 272 -17.06 0.55 -1.66
N PRO A 273 -15.86 0.48 -2.25
CA PRO A 273 -15.29 -0.79 -2.68
C PRO A 273 -15.03 -1.71 -1.49
N CYS A 274 -14.99 -3.02 -1.71
CA CYS A 274 -14.53 -3.97 -0.71
C CYS A 274 -13.00 -4.05 -0.65
N ASP A 275 -12.32 -3.83 -1.78
CA ASP A 275 -10.88 -3.61 -1.83
C ASP A 275 -10.52 -2.61 -2.94
N ALA A 276 -9.46 -1.84 -2.72
CA ALA A 276 -8.92 -0.91 -3.71
C ALA A 276 -7.42 -0.74 -3.51
N VAL A 277 -6.73 -0.52 -4.62
CA VAL A 277 -5.31 -0.14 -4.68
C VAL A 277 -5.15 1.04 -5.62
N PHE A 278 -4.21 1.91 -5.30
CA PHE A 278 -3.79 3.00 -6.17
C PHE A 278 -2.30 2.87 -6.47
N TYR A 279 -1.91 3.28 -7.67
CA TYR A 279 -0.56 3.16 -8.16
C TYR A 279 -0.17 4.37 -9.01
N GLY A 280 1.12 4.60 -9.16
CA GLY A 280 1.68 5.77 -9.84
C GLY A 280 2.67 6.53 -8.97
N ALA A 281 2.90 7.81 -9.24
CA ALA A 281 3.87 8.63 -8.50
C ALA A 281 3.32 9.93 -7.90
N THR A 282 2.21 10.47 -8.41
CA THR A 282 1.74 11.82 -8.07
C THR A 282 0.26 11.83 -7.71
N ILE A 283 -0.07 12.48 -6.59
CA ILE A 283 -1.45 12.76 -6.18
C ILE A 283 -1.73 14.24 -6.46
N THR A 284 -2.75 14.52 -7.27
CA THR A 284 -3.17 15.89 -7.62
C THR A 284 -4.67 16.10 -7.39
N THR A 285 -5.17 17.29 -7.71
CA THR A 285 -6.62 17.55 -7.71
C THR A 285 -7.39 16.80 -8.80
N ASP A 286 -6.69 16.04 -9.66
CA ASP A 286 -7.29 15.18 -10.68
C ASP A 286 -7.78 13.85 -10.11
N VAL A 287 -7.30 13.42 -8.93
CA VAL A 287 -7.73 12.17 -8.27
C VAL A 287 -8.62 12.39 -7.06
N TYR A 288 -8.57 13.60 -6.50
CA TYR A 288 -9.47 14.07 -5.44
C TYR A 288 -9.66 15.58 -5.53
N ASN A 289 -10.91 16.02 -5.52
CA ASN A 289 -11.22 17.43 -5.44
C ASN A 289 -11.52 17.84 -3.98
N PRO A 290 -10.81 18.85 -3.43
CA PRO A 290 -11.09 19.43 -2.12
C PRO A 290 -12.54 19.91 -1.90
N ALA A 291 -13.32 20.09 -2.97
CA ALA A 291 -14.76 20.36 -2.92
C ALA A 291 -15.61 19.16 -2.45
N GLY A 292 -15.00 18.01 -2.13
CA GLY A 292 -15.66 16.89 -1.44
C GLY A 292 -16.02 15.71 -2.33
N TYR A 293 -15.27 15.45 -3.40
CA TYR A 293 -15.47 14.28 -4.25
C TYR A 293 -14.16 13.68 -4.78
N GLY A 294 -14.18 12.40 -5.12
CA GLY A 294 -13.03 11.66 -5.65
C GLY A 294 -13.31 10.16 -5.67
N TYR A 295 -12.25 9.35 -5.77
CA TYR A 295 -12.36 7.90 -5.66
C TYR A 295 -12.53 7.47 -4.21
N ARG A 296 -13.66 6.81 -3.90
CA ARG A 296 -13.92 6.27 -2.56
C ARG A 296 -12.96 5.14 -2.23
N ILE A 297 -12.54 5.06 -0.98
CA ILE A 297 -11.59 4.05 -0.48
C ILE A 297 -12.26 3.09 0.52
N PRO A 298 -11.82 1.83 0.57
CA PRO A 298 -12.21 0.88 1.62
C PRO A 298 -11.40 1.13 2.89
N ASP A 299 -11.82 0.51 3.99
CA ASP A 299 -10.92 0.27 5.12
C ASP A 299 -10.11 -1.01 4.85
N ASN A 300 -8.84 -0.86 4.45
CA ASN A 300 -7.95 -1.98 4.19
C ASN A 300 -6.54 -1.75 4.80
N ASP A 301 -5.58 -2.55 4.36
CA ASP A 301 -4.18 -2.49 4.77
C ASP A 301 -3.48 -1.19 4.34
N LEU A 302 -4.00 -0.49 3.33
CA LEU A 302 -3.40 0.71 2.73
C LEU A 302 -4.15 2.01 3.10
N TYR A 303 -5.47 1.91 3.28
CA TYR A 303 -6.36 3.06 3.38
C TYR A 303 -7.32 2.95 4.58
N SER A 304 -7.84 4.10 5.00
CA SER A 304 -8.82 4.20 6.09
C SER A 304 -9.79 5.36 5.85
N THR A 305 -11.09 5.08 5.90
CA THR A 305 -12.20 6.04 5.74
C THR A 305 -12.26 7.09 6.85
N LYS A 306 -11.56 6.84 7.95
CA LYS A 306 -11.33 7.79 9.03
C LYS A 306 -9.85 7.98 9.26
N ASN A 307 -9.48 9.22 9.55
CA ASN A 307 -8.17 9.53 10.07
C ASN A 307 -8.07 8.89 11.47
N LEU A 308 -7.19 7.91 11.63
CA LEU A 308 -7.04 7.17 12.89
C LEU A 308 -6.48 8.05 14.02
N LEU A 309 -5.88 9.19 13.66
CA LEU A 309 -5.40 10.20 14.60
C LEU A 309 -6.55 11.01 15.20
N SER A 310 -7.36 11.62 14.33
CA SER A 310 -8.33 12.65 14.70
C SER A 310 -9.78 12.18 14.69
N GLY A 311 -10.06 10.99 14.16
CA GLY A 311 -11.41 10.46 13.92
C GLY A 311 -12.17 11.13 12.77
N VAL A 312 -11.57 12.14 12.11
CA VAL A 312 -12.20 12.88 11.00
C VAL A 312 -12.36 11.98 9.78
N GLY A 313 -13.53 12.05 9.13
CA GLY A 313 -13.79 11.31 7.90
C GLY A 313 -12.89 11.76 6.74
N GLN A 314 -12.28 10.80 6.06
CA GLN A 314 -11.45 10.97 4.88
C GLN A 314 -11.81 9.90 3.82
N PRO A 315 -13.05 9.90 3.29
CA PRO A 315 -13.57 8.81 2.47
C PRO A 315 -12.94 8.67 1.09
N PHE A 316 -12.03 9.56 0.67
CA PHE A 316 -11.46 9.58 -0.67
C PHE A 316 -9.94 9.31 -0.67
N PHE A 317 -9.47 8.70 -1.75
CA PHE A 317 -8.04 8.61 -2.04
C PHE A 317 -7.45 10.01 -2.23
N GLY A 318 -6.23 10.24 -1.75
CA GLY A 318 -5.59 11.55 -1.75
C GLY A 318 -6.12 12.53 -0.69
N GLN A 319 -7.17 12.16 0.06
CA GLN A 319 -7.67 12.95 1.18
C GLN A 319 -6.98 12.55 2.48
N GLY A 320 -6.47 13.53 3.23
CA GLY A 320 -5.86 13.29 4.54
C GLY A 320 -4.67 12.35 4.46
N THR A 321 -4.73 11.22 5.16
CA THR A 321 -3.63 10.23 5.21
C THR A 321 -3.72 9.16 4.12
N ASN A 322 -4.74 9.18 3.25
CA ASN A 322 -4.94 8.16 2.21
C ASN A 322 -4.09 8.44 0.97
N THR A 323 -2.76 8.44 1.13
CA THR A 323 -1.82 8.86 0.10
C THR A 323 -0.89 7.74 -0.39
N PHE A 324 -1.06 6.51 0.09
CA PHE A 324 -0.23 5.39 -0.33
C PHE A 324 -0.42 5.04 -1.82
N LEU A 325 0.70 4.88 -2.52
CA LEU A 325 0.76 4.47 -3.92
C LEU A 325 1.71 3.30 -4.09
N PHE A 326 1.29 2.30 -4.86
CA PHE A 326 2.21 1.33 -5.45
C PHE A 326 2.97 1.93 -6.64
N PRO A 327 4.16 1.41 -6.97
CA PRO A 327 4.87 1.78 -8.18
C PRO A 327 4.15 1.27 -9.44
N ASP A 328 4.43 1.94 -10.55
CA ASP A 328 4.16 1.40 -11.89
C ASP A 328 5.19 0.35 -12.31
N GLY A 329 4.79 -0.46 -13.29
CA GLY A 329 5.76 -1.17 -14.13
C GLY A 329 6.55 -0.20 -15.02
N GLY A 330 7.74 -0.63 -15.45
CA GLY A 330 8.54 0.10 -16.42
C GLY A 330 7.84 0.25 -17.78
N ASN A 331 8.04 1.40 -18.42
CA ASN A 331 7.46 1.72 -19.72
C ASN A 331 7.83 0.70 -20.81
N ASP A 332 6.82 0.09 -21.45
CA ASP A 332 6.92 -0.96 -22.46
C ASP A 332 7.90 -2.09 -22.02
N ALA A 333 8.01 -2.29 -20.70
CA ALA A 333 8.91 -3.29 -20.12
C ALA A 333 8.23 -4.65 -20.00
N GLY A 334 6.89 -4.68 -19.98
CA GLY A 334 6.13 -5.90 -19.75
C GLY A 334 6.31 -6.41 -18.33
N GLU A 335 6.25 -5.50 -17.37
CA GLU A 335 6.41 -5.82 -15.95
C GLU A 335 5.05 -6.10 -15.31
N PHE A 336 4.95 -7.25 -14.66
CA PHE A 336 3.85 -7.53 -13.75
C PHE A 336 4.14 -6.87 -12.41
N VAL A 337 3.20 -6.08 -11.93
CA VAL A 337 3.28 -5.45 -10.61
C VAL A 337 2.54 -6.34 -9.64
N PHE A 338 3.28 -7.02 -8.77
CA PHE A 338 2.70 -7.75 -7.66
C PHE A 338 2.30 -6.79 -6.55
N PHE A 339 1.16 -7.04 -5.91
CA PHE A 339 0.73 -6.41 -4.66
C PHE A 339 0.71 -7.46 -3.55
N GLY A 340 1.91 -8.00 -3.27
CA GLY A 340 2.11 -9.14 -2.40
C GLY A 340 1.80 -8.85 -0.95
N GLY A 341 0.88 -9.62 -0.37
CA GLY A 341 0.58 -9.67 1.07
C GLY A 341 0.34 -11.10 1.54
N SER A 342 0.08 -11.27 2.83
CA SER A 342 -0.33 -12.57 3.39
C SER A 342 -1.66 -12.40 4.09
N PHE A 343 -2.61 -13.27 3.80
CA PHE A 343 -3.98 -13.19 4.29
C PHE A 343 -4.37 -14.49 5.00
N THR A 344 -5.30 -14.37 5.94
CA THR A 344 -5.87 -15.47 6.73
C THR A 344 -7.39 -15.27 6.81
N GLN A 345 -8.10 -16.21 7.44
CA GLN A 345 -9.53 -16.07 7.71
C GLN A 345 -9.88 -14.86 8.62
N GLY A 346 -8.91 -14.30 9.36
CA GLY A 346 -9.09 -13.13 10.21
C GLY A 346 -8.67 -11.79 9.60
N GLY A 347 -8.23 -11.79 8.34
CA GLY A 347 -7.70 -10.61 7.64
C GLY A 347 -6.23 -10.76 7.26
N TYR A 348 -5.54 -9.63 7.08
CA TYR A 348 -4.15 -9.63 6.66
C TYR A 348 -3.21 -10.07 7.81
N TYR A 349 -2.31 -11.00 7.52
CA TYR A 349 -1.13 -11.34 8.32
C TYR A 349 0.08 -10.50 7.94
N ARG A 350 0.11 -9.98 6.70
CA ARG A 350 1.12 -9.02 6.22
C ARG A 350 0.47 -8.11 5.19
N GLY A 351 0.67 -6.81 5.35
CA GLY A 351 0.19 -5.79 4.41
C GLY A 351 0.76 -5.99 3.02
N ARG A 352 0.06 -5.46 2.02
CA ARG A 352 0.54 -5.53 0.64
C ARG A 352 1.76 -4.64 0.43
N SER A 353 2.70 -5.16 -0.34
CA SER A 353 3.90 -4.47 -0.79
C SER A 353 4.14 -4.80 -2.26
N ALA A 354 4.75 -3.87 -3.00
CA ALA A 354 4.95 -4.08 -4.43
C ALA A 354 6.27 -4.75 -4.77
N VAL A 355 6.22 -5.60 -5.80
CA VAL A 355 7.37 -6.10 -6.53
C VAL A 355 7.06 -5.98 -8.01
N CYS A 356 7.88 -5.25 -8.78
CA CYS A 356 7.75 -5.23 -10.24
C CYS A 356 8.66 -6.32 -10.82
N ARG A 357 8.10 -7.20 -11.65
CA ARG A 357 8.83 -8.30 -12.28
C ARG A 357 8.65 -8.26 -13.79
N LYS A 358 9.76 -8.19 -14.50
CA LYS A 358 9.76 -8.33 -15.95
C LYS A 358 9.37 -9.75 -16.35
N LEU A 359 8.33 -9.86 -17.18
CA LEU A 359 7.85 -11.12 -17.73
C LEU A 359 8.46 -11.41 -19.11
N ALA A 360 8.50 -12.69 -19.50
CA ALA A 360 8.91 -13.09 -20.83
C ALA A 360 7.91 -12.55 -21.88
N ALA A 361 8.42 -11.84 -22.89
CA ALA A 361 7.61 -11.30 -23.99
C ALA A 361 7.43 -12.31 -25.15
N ASP A 362 7.88 -13.55 -24.96
CA ASP A 362 7.76 -14.67 -25.88
C ASP A 362 7.08 -15.87 -25.20
N ALA A 363 6.98 -16.99 -25.91
CA ALA A 363 6.31 -18.19 -25.43
C ALA A 363 7.09 -18.97 -24.34
N SER A 364 8.24 -18.47 -23.87
CA SER A 364 9.05 -19.16 -22.84
C SER A 364 8.54 -18.97 -21.41
N GLY A 365 7.73 -17.94 -21.17
CA GLY A 365 7.12 -17.68 -19.87
C GLY A 365 5.99 -18.65 -19.54
N SER A 366 5.50 -18.58 -18.30
CA SER A 366 4.42 -19.43 -17.82
C SER A 366 3.53 -18.73 -16.79
N LEU A 367 2.37 -19.31 -16.52
CA LEU A 367 1.47 -18.82 -15.47
C LEU A 367 2.14 -18.81 -14.08
N ALA A 368 3.08 -19.73 -13.83
CA ALA A 368 3.82 -19.78 -12.57
C ALA A 368 4.64 -18.51 -12.31
N ASP A 369 4.99 -17.76 -13.37
CA ASP A 369 5.73 -16.49 -13.25
C ASP A 369 4.92 -15.41 -12.54
N ILE A 370 3.60 -15.56 -12.44
CA ILE A 370 2.69 -14.64 -11.74
C ILE A 370 1.86 -15.29 -10.62
N GLU A 371 1.95 -16.61 -10.44
CA GLU A 371 1.26 -17.34 -9.36
C GLU A 371 2.23 -17.92 -8.31
N SER A 372 3.55 -17.78 -8.50
CA SER A 372 4.54 -18.27 -7.55
C SER A 372 5.78 -17.38 -7.39
N GLY A 373 6.49 -17.58 -6.28
CA GLY A 373 7.73 -16.88 -5.94
C GLY A 373 7.54 -15.56 -5.20
N ASP A 374 8.59 -14.75 -5.19
CA ASP A 374 8.67 -13.54 -4.35
C ASP A 374 7.66 -12.47 -4.76
N GLY A 375 6.99 -11.87 -3.78
CA GLY A 375 5.97 -10.84 -4.02
C GLY A 375 4.59 -11.39 -4.35
N VAL A 376 4.41 -12.71 -4.52
CA VAL A 376 3.08 -13.29 -4.72
C VAL A 376 2.27 -13.25 -3.42
N THR A 377 0.99 -12.91 -3.53
CA THR A 377 0.07 -12.93 -2.39
C THR A 377 -0.18 -14.37 -1.92
N THR A 378 -0.25 -14.56 -0.60
CA THR A 378 -0.45 -15.88 0.01
C THR A 378 -1.69 -15.90 0.90
N TYR A 379 -2.36 -17.05 0.96
CA TYR A 379 -3.38 -17.36 1.96
C TYR A 379 -2.84 -18.44 2.89
N LEU A 380 -2.84 -18.19 4.20
CA LEU A 380 -2.26 -19.04 5.23
C LEU A 380 -3.30 -19.89 5.97
#